data_AF-A0A6G8FHI4-F1
#
_entry.id   AF-A0A6G8FHI4-F1
#
_cell.length_a   1.000
_cell.length_b   1.000
_cell.length_c   1.000
_cell.angle_alpha   90.00
_cell.angle_beta   90.00
_cell.angle_gamma   90.00
#
_symmetry.space_group_name_H-M   'P 1'
#
loop_
_entity.id
_entity.type
_entity.pdbx_description
1 polymer ?
#
loop_
_entity_poly.entity_id
_entity_poly.type
_entity_poly.pdbx_seq_one_letter_code
_entity_poly.pdbx_strand_id
1 'polypeptide(L)' 'MASNTQTQTPAPKADDFDNKAVTRMFARLRHEVGGLVHDAGRANPFYAKSKTEAIAKRDAAIKVLEELADRIDVLKKQEN' A
#
# COMPACT_ATOMS: atom_id res chain seq x y z
N MET A 1 20.17 -23.26 49.79
CA MET A 1 20.23 -22.18 48.80
C MET A 1 19.44 -22.61 47.58
N ALA A 2 18.19 -22.15 47.44
CA ALA A 2 17.34 -22.47 46.30
C ALA A 2 17.44 -21.33 45.29
N SER A 3 18.08 -21.59 44.16
CA SER A 3 18.23 -20.62 43.07
C SER A 3 16.92 -20.55 42.30
N ASN A 4 16.25 -19.42 42.41
CA ASN A 4 14.98 -19.15 41.73
C ASN A 4 15.28 -18.80 40.26
N THR A 5 15.25 -19.78 39.37
CA THR A 5 15.35 -19.56 37.92
C THR A 5 14.08 -18.90 37.42
N GLN A 6 14.08 -17.57 37.33
CA GLN A 6 13.08 -16.84 36.57
C GLN A 6 13.25 -17.18 35.09
N THR A 7 12.31 -17.93 34.54
CA THR A 7 12.12 -18.06 33.10
C THR A 7 11.80 -16.69 32.53
N GLN A 8 12.79 -16.03 31.93
CA GLN A 8 12.56 -14.91 31.04
C GLN A 8 11.81 -15.43 29.82
N THR A 9 10.52 -15.12 29.74
CA THR A 9 9.73 -15.23 28.51
C THR A 9 10.44 -14.39 27.45
N PRO A 10 10.85 -14.97 26.30
CA PRO A 10 11.45 -14.18 25.24
C PRO A 10 10.45 -13.12 24.82
N ALA A 11 10.90 -11.85 24.74
CA ALA A 11 10.11 -10.80 24.13
C ALA A 11 9.63 -11.30 22.76
N PRO A 12 8.36 -11.09 22.37
CA PRO A 12 7.88 -11.51 21.06
C PRO A 12 8.81 -10.87 20.03
N LYS A 13 9.57 -11.70 19.30
CA LYS A 13 10.30 -11.23 18.12
C LYS A 13 9.22 -10.65 17.22
N ALA A 14 9.33 -9.36 16.91
CA ALA A 14 8.52 -8.76 15.87
C ALA A 14 8.57 -9.72 14.68
N ASP A 15 7.42 -10.29 14.30
CA ASP A 15 7.32 -11.21 13.19
C ASP A 15 8.15 -10.65 12.04
N ASP A 16 9.12 -11.43 11.53
CA ASP A 16 10.09 -10.98 10.54
C ASP A 16 9.36 -10.17 9.46
N PHE A 17 9.59 -8.86 9.43
CA PHE A 17 8.88 -7.96 8.55
C PHE A 17 9.01 -8.45 7.11
N ASP A 18 7.91 -8.96 6.52
CA ASP A 18 7.92 -9.53 5.17
C ASP A 18 7.99 -8.42 4.13
N ASN A 19 9.20 -7.91 3.93
CA ASN A 19 9.56 -6.97 2.87
C ASN A 19 9.12 -7.45 1.48
N LYS A 20 9.09 -8.78 1.25
CA LYS A 20 8.70 -9.34 -0.04
C LYS A 20 7.19 -9.21 -0.25
N ALA A 21 6.37 -9.38 0.78
CA ALA A 21 4.93 -9.15 0.69
C ALA A 21 4.62 -7.69 0.29
N VAL A 22 5.26 -6.74 0.97
CA VAL A 22 5.12 -5.30 0.67
C VAL A 22 5.53 -5.01 -0.78
N THR A 23 6.69 -5.52 -1.19
CA THR A 23 7.22 -5.33 -2.55
C THR A 23 6.26 -5.88 -3.62
N ARG A 24 5.72 -7.10 -3.42
CA ARG A 24 4.75 -7.70 -4.35
C ARG A 24 3.47 -6.87 -4.44
N MET A 25 2.99 -6.36 -3.32
CA MET A 25 1.78 -5.53 -3.29
C MET A 25 1.97 -4.22 -4.07
N PHE A 26 3.09 -3.51 -3.84
CA PHE A 26 3.39 -2.28 -4.58
C PHE A 26 3.65 -2.52 -6.06
N ALA A 27 4.28 -3.64 -6.44
CA ALA A 27 4.46 -4.01 -7.84
C ALA A 27 3.11 -4.19 -8.55
N ARG A 28 2.15 -4.87 -7.89
CA ARG A 28 0.79 -5.01 -8.42
C ARG A 28 0.08 -3.66 -8.53
N LEU A 29 0.09 -2.85 -7.47
CA LEU A 29 -0.53 -1.52 -7.49
C LEU A 29 0.01 -0.65 -8.64
N ARG A 30 1.34 -0.64 -8.82
CA ARG A 30 1.98 0.06 -9.93
C ARG A 30 1.49 -0.42 -11.29
N HIS A 31 1.34 -1.73 -11.46
CA HIS A 31 0.84 -2.31 -12.71
C HIS A 31 -0.59 -1.85 -13.01
N GLU A 32 -1.50 -1.97 -12.04
CA GLU A 32 -2.92 -1.60 -12.20
C GLU A 32 -3.10 -0.10 -12.48
N VAL A 33 -2.46 0.75 -11.67
CA VAL A 33 -2.54 2.21 -11.85
C VAL A 33 -1.85 2.64 -13.15
N GLY A 34 -0.72 2.02 -13.50
CA GLY A 34 -0.07 2.22 -14.79
C GLY A 34 -0.99 1.88 -15.97
N GLY A 35 -1.80 0.82 -15.84
CA GLY A 35 -2.84 0.46 -16.79
C GLY A 35 -3.88 1.57 -16.97
N LEU A 36 -4.39 2.14 -15.87
CA LEU A 36 -5.36 3.25 -15.91
C LEU A 36 -4.77 4.54 -16.49
N VAL A 37 -3.52 4.87 -16.16
CA VAL A 37 -2.80 6.03 -16.73
C VAL A 37 -2.65 5.86 -18.24
N HIS A 38 -2.22 4.67 -18.67
CA HIS A 38 -2.08 4.39 -20.09
C HIS A 38 -3.43 4.43 -20.80
N ASP A 39 -4.50 3.91 -20.19
CA ASP A 39 -5.85 3.93 -20.75
C ASP A 39 -6.40 5.35 -20.92
N ALA A 40 -6.16 6.23 -19.94
CA ALA A 40 -6.52 7.65 -20.02
C ALA A 40 -5.78 8.41 -21.13
N GLY A 41 -4.59 7.93 -21.54
CA GLY A 41 -3.81 8.48 -22.64
C GLY A 41 -4.29 8.03 -24.03
N ARG A 42 -5.12 6.99 -24.12
CA ARG A 42 -5.59 6.43 -25.39
C ARG A 42 -6.67 7.30 -26.03
N ALA A 43 -6.72 7.27 -27.36
CA ALA A 43 -7.81 7.88 -28.12
C ALA A 43 -9.14 7.15 -27.85
N ASN A 44 -9.09 5.82 -27.76
CA ASN A 44 -10.20 4.94 -27.42
C ASN A 44 -9.83 4.13 -26.17
N PRO A 45 -10.35 4.51 -24.98
CA PRO A 45 -10.11 3.78 -23.73
C PRO A 45 -10.75 2.39 -23.72
N PHE A 46 -10.14 1.46 -22.99
CA PHE A 46 -10.56 0.07 -22.84
C PHE A 46 -11.40 -0.14 -21.58
N TYR A 47 -11.11 0.60 -20.52
CA TYR A 47 -11.76 0.42 -19.22
C TYR A 47 -12.82 1.49 -18.92
N ALA A 48 -13.11 2.37 -19.88
CA ALA A 48 -14.05 3.48 -19.73
C ALA A 48 -14.82 3.72 -21.03
N LYS A 49 -16.04 4.25 -20.91
CA LYS A 49 -16.91 4.54 -22.07
C LYS A 49 -16.54 5.83 -22.79
N SER A 50 -15.74 6.68 -22.14
CA SER A 50 -15.28 7.96 -22.68
C SER A 50 -13.91 8.31 -22.14
N LYS A 51 -13.20 9.21 -22.83
CA LYS A 51 -11.92 9.74 -22.38
C LYS A 51 -12.04 10.46 -21.03
N THR A 52 -13.13 11.19 -20.82
CA THR A 52 -13.41 11.87 -19.55
C THR A 52 -13.55 10.87 -18.40
N GLU A 53 -14.25 9.76 -18.62
CA GLU A 53 -14.39 8.69 -17.62
C GLU A 53 -13.05 7.99 -17.35
N ALA A 54 -12.21 7.77 -18.37
CA ALA A 54 -10.88 7.18 -18.21
C ALA A 54 -9.98 8.07 -17.34
N ILE A 55 -9.99 9.38 -17.59
CA ILE A 55 -9.27 10.38 -16.79
C ILE A 55 -9.78 10.37 -15.34
N ALA A 56 -11.10 10.38 -15.14
CA ALA A 56 -11.68 10.34 -13.80
C ALA A 56 -11.29 9.07 -13.02
N LYS A 57 -11.24 7.91 -13.68
CA LYS A 57 -10.79 6.65 -13.06
C LYS A 57 -9.31 6.69 -12.69
N ARG A 58 -8.46 7.23 -13.56
CA ARG A 58 -7.03 7.46 -13.27
C ARG A 58 -6.88 8.36 -12.05
N ASP A 59 -7.56 9.50 -12.03
CA ASP A 59 -7.43 10.50 -10.97
C ASP A 59 -7.95 9.97 -9.63
N ALA A 60 -9.06 9.22 -9.65
CA ALA A 60 -9.56 8.52 -8.46
C ALA A 60 -8.54 7.50 -7.92
N ALA A 61 -7.88 6.73 -8.81
CA ALA A 61 -6.87 5.76 -8.38
C ALA A 61 -5.62 6.44 -7.78
N ILE A 62 -5.17 7.56 -8.35
CA ILE A 62 -4.06 8.35 -7.81
C ILE A 62 -4.43 8.91 -6.43
N LYS A 63 -5.63 9.48 -6.29
CA LYS A 63 -6.11 10.01 -5.02
C LYS A 63 -6.14 8.95 -3.91
N VAL A 64 -6.55 7.72 -4.22
CA VAL A 64 -6.51 6.63 -3.24
C VAL A 64 -5.09 6.32 -2.77
N LEU A 65 -4.09 6.40 -3.65
CA LEU A 65 -2.69 6.22 -3.26
C LEU A 65 -2.17 7.36 -2.37
N GLU A 66 -2.59 8.60 -2.65
CA GLU A 66 -2.27 9.76 -1.81
C GLU A 66 -2.91 9.61 -0.42
N GLU A 67 -4.19 9.25 -0.35
CA GLU A 67 -4.89 9.02 0.92
C GLU A 67 -4.26 7.86 1.72
N LEU A 68 -3.75 6.83 1.05
CA LEU A 68 -3.01 5.75 1.71
C LEU A 68 -1.71 6.27 2.34
N ALA A 69 -0.97 7.10 1.62
CA ALA A 69 0.26 7.71 2.13
C ALA A 69 -0.04 8.59 3.35
N ASP A 70 -1.07 9.43 3.29
CA ASP A 70 -1.51 10.27 4.41
C ASP A 70 -1.89 9.44 5.64
N ARG A 71 -2.60 8.32 5.45
CA ARG A 71 -2.95 7.42 6.55
C ARG A 71 -1.72 6.78 7.19
N ILE A 72 -0.73 6.38 6.39
CA ILE A 72 0.54 5.85 6.91
C ILE A 72 1.27 6.93 7.72
N ASP A 73 1.26 8.17 7.26
CA ASP A 73 1.87 9.29 7.98
C ASP A 73 1.14 9.61 9.29
N VAL A 74 -0.19 9.50 9.32
CA VAL A 74 -0.96 9.61 10.57
C VAL A 74 -0.57 8.51 11.56
N LEU A 75 -0.46 7.25 11.11
CA LEU A 75 -0.04 6.14 11.97
C LEU A 75 1.35 6.37 12.57
N LYS A 76 2.29 6.93 11.80
CA LYS A 76 3.61 7.32 12.30
C LYS A 76 3.56 8.42 13.36
N LYS A 77 2.60 9.34 13.26
CA LYS A 77 2.45 10.48 14.17
C LYS A 77 1.67 10.15 15.44
N GLN A 78 0.91 9.06 15.46
CA GLN A 78 0.11 8.63 16.61
C GLN A 78 0.95 7.97 17.73
N GLU A 79 2.20 7.61 17.48
CA GLU A 79 3.11 7.05 18.49
C GLU A 79 4.00 8.10 19.18
N ASN A 80 3.57 9.36 19.23
CA ASN A 80 4.28 10.44 19.92
C ASN A 80 3.36 11.27 20.82
#